data_AF-A0A932EJY8-F1
#
_entry.id   AF-A0A932EJY8-F1
#
_cell.length_a   1.000
_cell.length_b   1.000
_cell.length_c   1.000
_cell.angle_alpha   90.00
_cell.angle_beta   90.00
_cell.angle_gamma   90.00
#
_symmetry.space_group_name_H-M   'P 1'
#
loop_
_entity.id
_entity.type
_entity.pdbx_description
1 polymer ?
#
loop_
_entity_poly.entity_id
_entity_poly.type
_entity_poly.pdbx_seq_one_letter_code
_entity_poly.pdbx_strand_id
1 'polypeptide(L)'
;MVLKRAAVLLLAISILLPASSSERTLLTIGRLHYDGGGDWYANPSSLPNLLAAIRERTALPVAARERVVTLDGPDVWEAPYLYLTG
;
A
#
# COMPACT_ATOMS: atom_id res chain seq x y z
N MET A 1 -7.45 40.04 -31.34
CA MET A 1 -6.20 39.27 -31.59
C MET A 1 -5.52 38.80 -30.30
N VAL A 2 -5.55 39.59 -29.21
CA VAL A 2 -4.91 39.28 -27.91
C VAL A 2 -5.50 38.05 -27.22
N LEU A 3 -6.84 37.91 -27.18
CA LEU A 3 -7.51 36.80 -26.48
C LEU A 3 -7.19 35.42 -27.07
N LYS A 4 -7.07 35.32 -28.41
CA LYS A 4 -6.68 34.07 -29.09
C LYS A 4 -5.23 33.66 -28.80
N ARG A 5 -4.33 34.64 -28.65
CA ARG A 5 -2.92 34.40 -28.31
C ARG A 5 -2.76 33.94 -26.85
N ALA A 6 -3.55 34.53 -25.94
CA ALA A 6 -3.60 34.10 -24.55
C ALA A 6 -4.11 32.65 -24.40
N ALA A 7 -5.16 32.27 -25.15
CA ALA A 7 -5.67 30.90 -25.14
C ALA A 7 -4.66 29.86 -25.64
N VAL A 8 -3.90 30.19 -26.70
CA VAL A 8 -2.85 29.32 -27.23
C VAL A 8 -1.69 29.17 -26.23
N LEU A 9 -1.30 30.25 -25.55
CA LEU A 9 -0.28 30.20 -24.49
C LEU A 9 -0.72 29.34 -23.30
N LEU A 10 -1.98 29.44 -22.87
CA LEU A 10 -2.53 28.62 -21.79
C LEU A 10 -2.59 27.14 -22.16
N LEU A 11 -2.95 26.82 -23.41
CA LEU A 11 -2.96 25.44 -23.92
C LEU A 11 -1.54 24.87 -24.08
N ALA A 12 -0.55 25.70 -24.44
CA ALA A 12 0.84 25.28 -24.50
C ALA A 12 1.41 24.98 -23.10
N ILE A 13 1.02 25.77 -22.08
CA ILE A 13 1.45 25.60 -20.69
C ILE A 13 0.89 24.31 -20.07
N SER A 14 -0.35 23.90 -20.40
CA SER A 14 -0.93 22.68 -19.83
C SER A 14 -0.25 21.40 -20.31
N ILE A 15 0.43 21.41 -21.46
CA ILE A 15 1.20 20.28 -22.00
C ILE A 15 2.54 20.08 -21.24
N LEU A 16 3.07 21.15 -20.63
CA LEU A 16 4.34 21.10 -19.88
C LEU A 16 4.16 20.66 -18.41
N LEU A 17 2.94 20.42 -17.94
CA LEU A 17 2.71 19.94 -16.58
C LEU A 17 3.06 18.44 -16.51
N PRO A 18 4.00 18.03 -15.63
CA PRO A 18 4.26 16.61 -15.43
C PRO A 18 3.00 15.94 -14.88
N ALA A 19 2.58 14.84 -15.52
CA ALA A 19 1.51 14.02 -14.99
C ALA A 19 1.94 13.44 -13.63
N SER A 20 1.23 13.78 -12.56
CA SER A 20 1.48 13.17 -11.26
C SER A 20 1.10 11.70 -11.32
N SER A 21 2.10 10.81 -11.38
CA SER A 21 1.89 9.38 -11.13
C SER A 21 1.54 9.22 -9.65
N SER A 22 0.27 8.96 -9.37
CA SER A 22 -0.13 8.57 -8.02
C SER A 22 0.41 7.16 -7.79
N GLU A 23 1.52 7.04 -7.06
CA GLU A 23 2.00 5.73 -6.60
C GLU A 23 0.92 5.14 -5.71
N ARG A 24 0.29 4.07 -6.19
CA ARG A 24 -0.81 3.45 -5.48
C ARG A 24 -0.23 2.58 -4.37
N THR A 25 -0.07 3.15 -3.18
CA THR A 25 0.33 2.39 -1.98
C THR A 25 -0.69 1.27 -1.74
N LEU A 26 -0.22 0.03 -1.75
CA LEU A 26 -1.06 -1.12 -1.43
C LEU A 26 -1.18 -1.25 0.09
N LEU A 27 -2.40 -1.43 0.59
CA LEU A 27 -2.60 -1.87 1.95
C LEU A 27 -2.01 -3.28 2.11
N THR A 28 -1.19 -3.47 3.13
CA THR A 28 -0.71 -4.79 3.54
C THR A 28 -0.76 -4.91 5.06
N ILE A 29 -0.62 -6.14 5.53
CA ILE A 29 -0.57 -6.49 6.95
C ILE A 29 0.87 -6.89 7.28
N GLY A 30 1.43 -6.32 8.34
CA GLY A 30 2.70 -6.77 8.90
C GLY A 30 2.46 -7.97 9.83
N ARG A 31 2.92 -9.17 9.46
CA ARG A 31 2.96 -10.33 10.35
C ARG A 31 4.17 -10.18 11.26
N LEU A 32 3.94 -10.02 12.55
CA LEU A 32 5.03 -9.85 13.50
C LEU A 32 5.74 -11.18 13.74
N HIS A 33 7.02 -11.22 13.44
CA HIS A 33 7.95 -12.24 13.89
C HIS A 33 8.55 -11.80 15.23
N TYR A 34 8.31 -12.59 16.27
CA TYR A 34 8.81 -12.32 17.62
C TYR A 34 9.39 -13.60 18.23
N ASP A 35 10.37 -13.41 19.12
CA ASP A 35 11.05 -14.50 19.81
C ASP A 35 10.15 -15.01 20.95
N GLY A 36 9.30 -16.00 20.65
CA GLY A 36 8.32 -16.52 21.62
C GLY A 36 7.97 -18.01 21.48
N GLY A 37 8.62 -18.72 20.56
CA GLY A 37 8.37 -20.14 20.30
C GLY A 37 7.12 -20.37 19.44
N GLY A 38 7.30 -20.86 18.21
CA GLY A 38 6.26 -21.53 17.41
C GLY A 38 5.09 -20.69 16.87
N ASP A 39 4.54 -19.77 17.64
CA ASP A 39 3.19 -19.24 17.44
C ASP A 39 3.08 -18.32 16.22
N TRP A 40 4.17 -17.68 15.81
CA TRP A 40 4.21 -16.89 14.58
C TRP A 40 4.06 -17.76 13.31
N TYR A 41 4.40 -19.06 13.39
CA TYR A 41 4.26 -20.02 12.29
C TYR A 41 2.80 -20.52 12.14
N ALA A 42 1.93 -20.18 13.09
CA ALA A 42 0.55 -20.65 13.07
C ALA A 42 -0.21 -20.14 11.83
N ASN A 43 -1.07 -21.02 11.29
CA ASN A 43 -2.06 -20.72 10.27
C ASN A 43 -1.52 -19.90 9.08
N PRO A 44 -0.58 -20.44 8.28
CA PRO A 44 0.05 -19.72 7.19
C PRO A 44 -0.93 -19.20 6.12
N SER A 45 -2.13 -19.79 6.01
CA SER A 45 -3.18 -19.35 5.08
C SER A 45 -4.04 -18.19 5.59
N SER A 46 -4.06 -17.88 6.88
CA SER A 46 -5.01 -16.90 7.45
C SER A 46 -4.84 -15.49 6.89
N LEU A 47 -3.61 -14.98 6.83
CA LEU A 47 -3.35 -13.63 6.30
C LEU A 47 -3.57 -13.51 4.79
N PRO A 48 -3.12 -14.45 3.94
CA PRO A 48 -3.48 -14.45 2.52
C PRO A 48 -5.00 -14.45 2.29
N ASN A 49 -5.75 -15.24 3.07
CA ASN A 49 -7.21 -15.28 2.99
C ASN A 49 -7.86 -13.97 3.44
N LEU A 50 -7.35 -13.35 4.51
CA LEU A 50 -7.82 -12.06 4.99
C LEU A 50 -7.56 -10.95 3.95
N LEU A 51 -6.35 -10.87 3.39
CA LEU A 51 -6.02 -9.90 2.35
C LEU A 51 -6.89 -10.09 1.10
N ALA A 52 -7.19 -11.34 0.73
CA ALA A 52 -8.13 -11.64 -0.35
C ALA A 52 -9.55 -11.15 -0.02
N ALA A 53 -10.05 -11.43 1.19
CA ALA A 53 -11.37 -10.97 1.62
C ALA A 53 -11.47 -9.43 1.67
N ILE A 54 -10.42 -8.72 2.11
CA ILE A 54 -10.41 -7.25 2.11
C ILE A 54 -10.50 -6.73 0.67
N ARG A 55 -9.72 -7.31 -0.26
CA ARG A 55 -9.75 -6.95 -1.68
C ARG A 55 -11.11 -7.20 -2.32
N GLU A 56 -11.79 -8.29 -1.94
CA GLU A 56 -13.10 -8.65 -2.49
C GLU A 56 -14.24 -7.80 -1.93
N ARG A 57 -14.14 -7.39 -0.66
CA ARG A 57 -15.24 -6.74 0.08
C ARG A 57 -15.10 -5.22 0.17
N THR A 58 -14.00 -4.66 -0.32
CA THR A 58 -13.72 -3.22 -0.28
C THR A 58 -13.12 -2.75 -1.60
N ALA A 59 -13.06 -1.43 -1.80
CA ALA A 59 -12.36 -0.84 -2.95
C ALA A 59 -10.85 -0.60 -2.67
N LEU A 60 -10.32 -1.10 -1.54
CA LEU A 60 -8.94 -0.85 -1.17
C LEU A 60 -7.99 -1.63 -2.08
N PRO A 61 -6.90 -1.01 -2.56
CA PRO A 61 -5.83 -1.74 -3.22
C PRO A 61 -5.03 -2.50 -2.15
N VAL A 62 -5.02 -3.83 -2.21
CA VAL A 62 -4.44 -4.70 -1.17
C VAL A 62 -3.36 -5.60 -1.76
N ALA A 63 -2.25 -5.76 -1.04
CA ALA A 63 -1.18 -6.67 -1.39
C ALA A 63 -1.65 -8.14 -1.36
N ALA A 64 -1.04 -9.00 -2.18
CA ALA A 64 -1.40 -10.42 -2.23
C ALA A 64 -0.91 -11.20 -1.00
N ARG A 65 0.10 -10.69 -0.29
CA ARG A 65 0.75 -11.31 0.87
C ARG A 65 1.05 -10.27 1.93
N GLU A 66 1.06 -10.74 3.16
CA GLU A 66 1.58 -10.02 4.31
C GLU A 66 3.07 -9.72 4.15
N ARG A 67 3.55 -8.73 4.89
CA ARG A 67 4.98 -8.48 5.09
C ARG A 67 5.39 -9.09 6.43
N VAL A 68 6.47 -9.86 6.46
CA VAL A 68 7.05 -10.30 7.73
C VAL A 68 7.88 -9.15 8.30
N VAL A 69 7.63 -8.79 9.55
CA VAL A 69 8.31 -7.68 10.24
C VAL A 69 8.78 -8.12 11.62
N THR A 70 9.86 -7.52 12.13
CA THR A 70 10.34 -7.71 13.50
C THR A 70 10.16 -6.41 14.30
N LEU A 71 10.11 -6.50 15.63
CA LEU A 71 9.91 -5.31 16.49
C LEU A 71 11.06 -4.30 16.42
N ASP A 72 12.27 -4.78 16.13
CA ASP A 72 13.50 -3.98 16.00
C ASP A 72 13.79 -3.55 14.55
N GLY A 73 12.99 -4.02 13.59
CA GLY A 73 13.18 -3.75 12.16
C GLY A 73 12.53 -2.44 11.71
N PRO A 74 13.07 -1.77 10.68
CA PRO A 74 12.48 -0.54 10.14
C PRO A 74 11.11 -0.78 9.46
N ASP A 75 10.89 -1.96 8.90
CA ASP A 75 9.67 -2.33 8.17
C ASP A 75 8.40 -2.33 9.04
N VAL A 76 8.53 -2.42 10.37
CA VAL A 76 7.39 -2.36 11.29
C VAL A 76 6.65 -1.03 11.21
N TRP A 77 7.37 0.05 10.87
CA TRP A 77 6.82 1.40 10.74
C TRP A 77 6.10 1.62 9.41
N GLU A 78 6.32 0.74 8.42
CA GLU A 78 5.67 0.78 7.12
C GLU A 78 4.36 -0.03 7.08
N ALA A 79 4.09 -0.82 8.12
CA ALA A 79 2.90 -1.65 8.23
C ALA A 79 1.84 -0.95 9.10
N PRO A 80 0.78 -0.35 8.51
CA PRO A 80 -0.25 0.36 9.27
C PRO A 80 -1.13 -0.58 10.12
N TYR A 81 -1.02 -1.90 9.90
CA TYR A 81 -1.71 -2.94 10.64
C TYR A 81 -0.72 -4.06 10.96
N LEU A 82 -0.52 -4.34 12.25
CA LEU A 82 0.28 -5.47 12.72
C LEU A 82 -0.62 -6.62 13.16
N TYR A 83 -0.28 -7.82 12.71
CA TYR A 83 -0.94 -9.06 13.09
C TYR A 83 -0.01 -9.92 13.93
N LEU A 84 -0.47 -10.24 15.13
CA LEU A 84 0.21 -11.11 16.09
C LEU A 84 -0.67 -12.33 16.36
N THR A 85 -0.05 -13.49 16.43
CA THR A 85 -0.66 -14.75 16.87
C THR A 85 0.02 -15.20 18.16
N GLY A 86 -0.69 -15.92 19.01
CA GLY A 86 -0.26 -16.45 20.30
C GLY A 86 -1.36 -17.32 20.90
#